data_AF-A0A3E0DNF5-F1
#
_entry.id   AF-A0A3E0DNF5-F1
#
_cell.length_a   1.000
_cell.length_b   1.000
_cell.length_c   1.000
_cell.angle_alpha   90.00
_cell.angle_beta   90.00
_cell.angle_gamma   90.00
#
_symmetry.space_group_name_H-M   'P 1'
#
loop_
_entity.id
_entity.type
_entity.pdbx_description
1 polymer ?
#
loop_
_entity_poly.entity_id
_entity_poly.type
_entity_poly.pdbx_seq_one_letter_code
_entity_poly.pdbx_strand_id
1 'polypeptide(L)'
;MLKWLKRVVFTILIVFFLAVGVFFAIKNPQLIHLDLVFWQGPELSVALYMLLSFAIGACVALLVSSVTYLRSERQVRVLNRRLEKVQHEVESLRKASLAQELSVGKE
;
A
#
# COMPACT_ATOMS: atom_id res chain seq x y z
N MET A 1 -16.43 -12.70 4.24
CA MET A 1 -16.86 -12.91 2.83
C MET A 1 -16.16 -11.99 1.82
N LEU A 2 -16.13 -10.66 1.99
CA LEU A 2 -15.53 -9.73 1.00
C LEU A 2 -14.05 -10.01 0.62
N LYS A 3 -13.23 -10.51 1.56
CA LYS A 3 -11.80 -10.77 1.31
C LYS A 3 -11.56 -11.88 0.27
N TRP A 4 -12.42 -12.92 0.25
CA TRP A 4 -12.31 -14.01 -0.72
C TRP A 4 -12.79 -13.56 -2.09
N LEU A 5 -13.91 -12.83 -2.15
CA LEU A 5 -14.39 -12.23 -3.40
C LEU A 5 -13.36 -11.28 -4.01
N LYS A 6 -12.75 -10.40 -3.19
CA LYS A 6 -11.67 -9.51 -3.64
C LYS A 6 -10.49 -10.29 -4.21
N ARG A 7 -10.12 -11.41 -3.58
CA ARG A 7 -9.03 -12.27 -4.07
C ARG A 7 -9.39 -12.91 -5.41
N VAL A 8 -10.59 -13.47 -5.55
CA VAL A 8 -11.08 -14.06 -6.80
C VAL A 8 -11.13 -13.03 -7.93
N VAL A 9 -11.70 -11.85 -7.68
CA VAL A 9 -11.75 -10.75 -8.65
C VAL A 9 -10.35 -10.33 -9.08
N PHE A 10 -9.42 -10.21 -8.14
CA PHE A 10 -8.03 -9.86 -8.44
C PHE A 10 -7.32 -10.93 -9.28
N THR A 11 -7.54 -12.22 -8.96
CA THR A 11 -7.02 -13.33 -9.74
C THR A 11 -7.57 -13.33 -11.17
N ILE A 12 -8.88 -13.15 -11.35
CA ILE A 12 -9.51 -13.06 -12.68
C ILE A 12 -8.91 -11.90 -13.47
N LEU A 13 -8.75 -10.74 -12.83
CA LEU A 13 -8.18 -9.56 -13.46
C LEU A 13 -6.73 -9.80 -13.91
N ILE A 14 -5.90 -10.42 -13.06
CA ILE A 14 -4.52 -10.78 -13.45
C ILE A 14 -4.52 -11.72 -14.65
N VAL A 15 -5.32 -12.79 -14.62
CA VAL A 15 -5.40 -13.77 -15.71
C VAL A 15 -5.86 -13.09 -17.01
N PHE A 16 -6.86 -12.21 -16.92
CA PHE A 16 -7.34 -11.43 -18.05
C PHE A 16 -6.23 -10.56 -18.67
N PHE A 17 -5.54 -9.76 -17.87
CA PHE A 17 -4.45 -8.92 -18.36
C PHE A 17 -3.28 -9.73 -18.93
N LEU A 18 -2.98 -10.89 -18.34
CA LEU A 18 -1.96 -11.81 -18.87
C LEU A 18 -2.37 -12.33 -20.25
N ALA A 19 -3.61 -12.80 -20.40
CA ALA A 19 -4.13 -13.29 -21.67
C ALA A 19 -4.12 -12.22 -22.75
N VAL A 20 -4.56 -10.99 -22.42
CA VAL A 20 -4.49 -9.83 -23.32
C VAL A 20 -3.05 -9.52 -23.72
N GLY A 21 -2.11 -9.51 -22.77
CA GLY A 21 -0.69 -9.26 -23.04
C GLY A 21 -0.06 -10.30 -23.98
N VAL A 22 -0.36 -11.58 -23.76
CA VAL A 22 0.11 -12.68 -24.63
C VAL A 22 -0.49 -12.53 -26.04
N PHE A 23 -1.80 -12.30 -26.14
CA PHE A 23 -2.46 -12.14 -27.43
C PHE A 23 -1.94 -10.91 -28.19
N PHE A 24 -1.69 -9.82 -27.46
CA PHE A 24 -1.07 -8.61 -28.00
C PHE A 24 0.31 -8.89 -28.58
N ALA A 25 1.17 -9.63 -27.86
CA ALA A 25 2.51 -9.99 -28.32
C ALA A 25 2.47 -10.89 -29.57
N ILE A 26 1.55 -11.86 -29.62
CA ILE A 26 1.39 -12.75 -30.79
C ILE A 26 0.88 -11.98 -32.02
N LYS A 27 -0.07 -11.06 -31.82
CA LYS A 27 -0.65 -10.27 -32.92
C LYS A 27 0.23 -9.11 -33.37
N ASN A 28 1.20 -8.71 -32.54
CA ASN A 28 2.12 -7.61 -32.82
C ASN A 28 3.58 -8.06 -32.66
N PRO A 29 4.06 -9.04 -33.47
CA PRO A 29 5.42 -9.55 -33.36
C PRO A 29 6.47 -8.61 -33.96
N GLN A 30 6.05 -7.54 -34.66
CA GLN A 30 6.95 -6.61 -35.31
C GLN A 30 7.94 -5.97 -34.33
N LEU A 31 9.20 -5.94 -34.74
CA LEU A 31 10.24 -5.18 -34.09
C LEU A 31 10.15 -3.73 -34.55
N ILE A 32 10.17 -2.81 -33.60
CA ILE A 32 10.14 -1.37 -33.87
C ILE A 32 11.35 -0.69 -33.23
N HIS A 33 11.83 0.35 -33.90
CA HIS A 33 12.69 1.33 -33.28
C HIS A 33 11.82 2.34 -32.53
N LEU A 34 12.01 2.44 -31.21
CA LEU A 34 11.29 3.41 -30.40
C LEU A 34 12.07 4.71 -30.38
N ASP A 35 11.52 5.74 -31.02
CA ASP A 35 12.04 7.11 -30.94
C ASP A 35 11.20 7.92 -29.94
N LEU A 36 11.80 8.24 -28.79
CA LEU A 36 11.21 9.03 -27.72
C LEU A 36 11.56 10.52 -27.80
N VAL A 37 11.89 11.04 -29.00
CA VAL A 37 12.32 12.42 -29.28
C VAL A 37 13.70 12.75 -28.69
N PHE A 38 13.96 12.38 -27.44
CA PHE A 38 15.23 12.59 -26.73
C PHE A 38 16.10 11.33 -26.65
N TRP A 39 15.56 10.18 -27.06
CA TRP A 39 16.26 8.91 -26.98
C TRP A 39 15.74 7.91 -28.01
N GLN A 40 16.65 7.18 -28.63
CA GLN A 40 16.34 6.12 -29.57
C GLN A 40 16.68 4.78 -28.93
N GLY A 41 15.67 3.92 -28.84
CA GLY A 41 15.79 2.59 -28.25
C GLY A 41 16.21 1.52 -29.25
N PRO A 42 16.72 0.38 -28.76
CA PRO A 42 17.08 -0.75 -29.61
C PRO A 42 15.86 -1.36 -30.31
N GLU A 43 16.05 -2.16 -31.36
CA GLU A 43 14.95 -2.90 -31.98
C GLU A 43 14.37 -3.93 -31.02
N LEU A 44 13.16 -3.65 -30.52
CA LEU A 44 12.41 -4.54 -29.65
C LEU A 44 10.97 -4.62 -30.12
N SER A 45 10.28 -5.69 -29.71
CA SER A 45 8.85 -5.80 -30.00
C SER A 45 8.06 -4.75 -29.23
N VAL A 46 6.94 -4.30 -29.82
CA VAL A 46 6.02 -3.34 -29.18
C VAL A 46 5.58 -3.85 -27.80
N ALA A 47 5.33 -5.16 -27.68
CA ALA A 47 4.94 -5.79 -26.43
C ALA A 47 6.00 -5.65 -25.33
N LEU A 48 7.29 -5.75 -25.66
CA LEU A 48 8.37 -5.57 -24.68
C LEU A 48 8.47 -4.13 -24.19
N TYR A 49 8.35 -3.15 -25.10
CA TYR A 49 8.29 -1.75 -24.69
C TYR A 49 7.12 -1.47 -23.76
N MET A 50 5.94 -1.97 -24.11
CA MET A 50 4.74 -1.81 -23.29
C MET A 50 4.90 -2.47 -21.92
N LEU A 51 5.50 -3.67 -21.86
CA LEU A 51 5.78 -4.38 -20.61
C LEU A 51 6.79 -3.63 -19.73
N LEU A 52 7.86 -3.10 -20.33
CA LEU A 52 8.87 -2.31 -19.60
C LEU A 52 8.27 -1.02 -19.05
N SER A 53 7.51 -0.27 -19.85
CA SER A 53 6.82 0.94 -19.37
C SER A 53 5.83 0.62 -18.25
N PHE A 54 5.08 -0.48 -18.36
CA PHE A 54 4.18 -0.93 -17.30
C PHE A 54 4.95 -1.31 -16.02
N ALA A 55 6.05 -2.07 -16.15
CA ALA A 55 6.89 -2.46 -15.02
C ALA A 55 7.47 -1.24 -14.30
N ILE A 56 7.98 -0.25 -15.05
CA ILE A 56 8.48 1.01 -14.49
C ILE A 56 7.34 1.73 -13.76
N GLY A 57 6.16 1.86 -14.37
CA GLY A 57 4.99 2.48 -13.73
C GLY A 57 4.58 1.77 -12.44
N ALA A 58 4.57 0.43 -12.44
CA ALA A 58 4.27 -0.38 -11.26
C ALA A 58 5.31 -0.18 -10.14
N CYS A 59 6.61 -0.15 -10.48
CA CYS A 59 7.67 0.15 -9.54
C CYS A 59 7.48 1.54 -8.90
N VAL A 60 7.19 2.56 -9.70
CA VAL A 60 6.91 3.93 -9.20
C VAL A 60 5.69 3.92 -8.28
N ALA A 61 4.60 3.27 -8.67
CA ALA A 61 3.39 3.16 -7.85
C ALA A 61 3.66 2.47 -6.51
N LEU A 62 4.47 1.39 -6.50
CA LEU A 62 4.88 0.69 -5.28
C LEU A 62 5.74 1.58 -4.38
N LEU A 63 6.69 2.34 -4.94
CA LEU A 63 7.53 3.26 -4.18
C LEU A 63 6.69 4.35 -3.51
N VAL A 64 5.80 5.01 -4.27
CA VAL A 64 4.90 6.04 -3.74
C VAL A 64 4.00 5.46 -2.66
N SER A 65 3.40 4.29 -2.89
CA SER A 65 2.54 3.62 -1.92
C SER A 65 3.30 3.25 -0.65
N SER A 66 4.54 2.77 -0.77
CA SER A 66 5.38 2.41 0.38
C SER A 66 5.64 3.60 1.29
N VAL A 67 5.91 4.79 0.74
CA VAL A 67 6.09 6.02 1.53
C VAL A 67 4.83 6.36 2.30
N THR A 68 3.66 6.30 1.65
CA THR A 68 2.37 6.57 2.32
C THR A 68 2.06 5.57 3.43
N TYR A 69 2.34 4.29 3.19
CA TYR A 69 2.15 3.22 4.17
C TYR A 69 3.04 3.42 5.39
N LEU A 70 4.33 3.71 5.20
CA LEU A 70 5.26 3.98 6.30
C LEU A 70 4.86 5.19 7.14
N ARG A 71 4.33 6.25 6.50
CA ARG A 71 3.80 7.42 7.21
C ARG A 71 2.58 7.06 8.05
N SER A 72 1.65 6.27 7.51
CA SER A 72 0.48 5.80 8.23
C SER A 72 0.85 4.95 9.44
N GLU A 73 1.76 3.98 9.27
CA GLU A 73 2.28 3.13 10.36
C GLU A 73 2.95 3.94 11.48
N ARG A 74 3.68 5.01 11.13
CA ARG A 74 4.25 5.92 12.13
C ARG A 74 3.16 6.67 12.89
N GLN A 75 2.13 7.14 12.21
CA GLN A 75 1.00 7.85 12.85
C GLN A 75 0.24 6.92 13.80
N VAL A 76 -0.04 5.68 13.39
CA VAL A 76 -0.68 4.67 14.24
C VAL A 76 0.15 4.44 15.52
N ARG A 77 1.47 4.25 15.40
CA ARG A 77 2.35 4.08 16.56
C ARG A 77 2.36 5.29 17.50
N VAL A 78 2.42 6.51 16.95
CA VAL A 78 2.36 7.73 17.76
C VAL A 78 1.01 7.86 18.47
N LEU A 79 -0.08 7.54 17.79
CA LEU A 79 -1.43 7.64 18.35
C LEU A 79 -1.64 6.61 19.46
N ASN A 80 -1.16 5.37 19.30
CA ASN A 80 -1.21 4.35 20.33
C ASN A 80 -0.45 4.76 21.59
N ARG A 81 0.76 5.34 21.44
CA ARG A 81 1.52 5.87 22.60
C ARG A 81 0.79 7.01 23.31
N ARG A 82 0.06 7.85 22.58
CA ARG A 82 -0.76 8.92 23.18
C ARG A 82 -1.96 8.33 23.93
N LEU A 83 -2.61 7.31 23.37
CA LEU A 83 -3.70 6.61 24.04
C LEU A 83 -3.24 5.97 25.35
N GLU A 84 -2.10 5.27 25.35
CA GLU A 84 -1.54 4.65 26.57
C GLU A 84 -1.28 5.71 27.66
N LYS A 85 -0.71 6.87 27.30
CA LYS A 85 -0.47 7.96 28.26
C LYS A 85 -1.77 8.50 28.87
N VAL A 86 -2.76 8.79 28.03
CA VAL A 86 -4.07 9.30 28.49
C VAL A 86 -4.77 8.26 29.37
N GLN A 87 -4.68 6.97 29.02
CA GLN A 87 -5.23 5.89 29.84
C GLN A 87 -4.55 5.83 31.23
N HIS A 88 -3.22 5.96 31.29
CA HIS A 88 -2.50 6.00 32.56
C HIS A 88 -2.85 7.21 33.42
N GLU A 89 -3.05 8.40 32.83
CA GLU A 89 -3.49 9.60 33.54
C GLU A 89 -4.89 9.43 34.13
N VAL A 90 -5.83 8.87 33.36
CA VAL A 90 -7.18 8.57 33.87
C VAL A 90 -7.13 7.56 35.01
N GLU A 91 -6.30 6.52 34.89
CA GLU A 91 -6.16 5.51 35.93
C GLU A 91 -5.52 6.06 37.21
N SER A 92 -4.49 6.93 37.09
CA SER A 92 -3.84 7.54 38.25
C SER A 92 -4.77 8.50 38.99
N LEU A 93 -5.53 9.33 38.26
CA LEU A 93 -6.55 10.21 38.84
C LEU A 93 -7.64 9.41 39.56
N ARG A 94 -8.08 8.29 38.98
CA ARG A 94 -9.06 7.40 39.61
C ARG A 94 -8.53 6.72 40.88
N LYS A 95 -7.26 6.32 40.89
CA LYS A 95 -6.61 5.77 42.10
C LYS A 95 -6.48 6.84 43.19
N ALA A 96 -6.10 8.06 42.82
CA ALA A 96 -6.00 9.19 43.76
C ALA A 96 -7.35 9.56 44.38
N SER A 97 -8.43 9.60 43.59
CA SER A 97 -9.78 9.89 44.11
C SER A 97 -10.27 8.81 45.09
N LEU A 98 -10.06 7.53 44.77
CA LEU A 98 -10.41 6.42 45.66
C LEU A 98 -9.61 6.44 46.97
N ALA A 99 -8.32 6.77 46.91
CA ALA A 99 -7.50 6.91 48.11
C ALA A 99 -8.00 8.04 49.04
N GLN A 100 -8.46 9.15 48.45
CA GLN A 100 -9.02 10.27 49.20
C GLN A 100 -10.39 9.95 49.82
N GLU A 101 -11.27 9.23 49.12
CA GLU A 101 -12.53 8.74 49.70
C GLU A 101 -12.30 7.80 50.90
N LEU A 102 -11.31 6.90 50.79
CA LEU A 102 -10.94 5.99 51.87
C LEU A 102 -10.33 6.68 53.10
N SER A 103 -9.65 7.83 52.93
CA SER A 103 -9.13 8.60 54.05
C SER A 103 -10.21 9.38 54.78
N VAL A 104 -11.21 9.91 54.05
CA VAL A 104 -12.33 10.68 54.63
C VAL A 104 -13.29 9.78 55.41
N GLY A 105 -13.52 8.53 54.98
CA GLY A 105 -14.38 7.58 55.69
C GLY A 105 -13.77 6.97 56.97
N LYS A 106 -12.54 7.36 57.33
CA LYS A 106 -11.82 6.87 58.52
C LYS A 106 -11.79 7.86 59.69
N GLU A 107 -12.23 9.10 59.47
CA GLU A 107 -12.45 10.11 60.51
C GLU A 107 -13.92 10.10 60.96
#